data_AF-A0A3E0Q6M6-F1
#
_entry.id   AF-A0A3E0Q6M6-F1
#
_cell.length_a   1.000
_cell.length_b   1.000
_cell.length_c   1.000
_cell.angle_alpha   90.00
_cell.angle_beta   90.00
_cell.angle_gamma   90.00
#
_symmetry.space_group_name_H-M   'P 1'
#
loop_
_entity.id
_entity.type
_entity.pdbx_description
1 polymer ?
#
loop_
_entity_poly.entity_id
_entity_poly.type
_entity_poly.pdbx_seq_one_letter_code
_entity_poly.pdbx_strand_id
1 'polypeptide(L)'
;MKLITHMEPSQLRLGYLCCLSLVAGRQLDTRQALVDRLGRFVFQMIDEADPRWPEFAKSVDRNELQRMRTPVDEKTAELHELFGMTDTSAPAYQLQALWLSQRDIPSHLGLLTEKNATRILEMGRSFELLTTGYALSEKGVFLNKFLQATMPGVLDGAPTANPFAIARRPALQLFLLYALLSVDILTPFLLKRFASSQQGDPSNSPKLLPQAANDLVDSLVDVTDISNVESLRSCRQFAERLQSKAVARNQAQPRYHHLFELGLVDRSEADDGGRRVVPYVATDAGSRAASVFQTLREDTEQQLELIDTHFFHWAAEIYDFDAKPCDGDLRRLYYFARGFPYLEREIGFTPGRTIALAGCLLGLEEGWIIEIAEMFSVLRTMAAGPWRPYLEYSGGSRLDQEFLIKVKPGLIDAIEEQLPPTSQRERTPK
;
A
#
# COMPACT_ATOMS: atom_id res chain seq x y z
N MET A 1 -4.75 -10.70 -15.47
CA MET A 1 -5.67 -9.94 -14.59
C MET A 1 -5.79 -10.61 -13.22
N LYS A 2 -5.87 -9.84 -12.13
CA LYS A 2 -6.12 -10.36 -10.77
C LYS A 2 -7.31 -9.65 -10.11
N LEU A 3 -8.12 -10.41 -9.37
CA LEU A 3 -9.29 -9.92 -8.65
C LEU A 3 -9.29 -10.47 -7.23
N ILE A 4 -9.37 -9.58 -6.23
CA ILE A 4 -9.52 -10.04 -4.84
C ILE A 4 -10.99 -10.42 -4.60
N THR A 5 -11.32 -11.71 -4.69
CA THR A 5 -12.71 -12.18 -4.54
C THR A 5 -13.19 -12.31 -3.08
N HIS A 6 -12.28 -12.07 -2.14
CA HIS A 6 -12.55 -12.16 -0.71
C HIS A 6 -11.64 -11.22 0.09
N MET A 7 -12.23 -10.18 0.66
CA MET A 7 -11.68 -9.37 1.73
C MET A 7 -12.48 -9.60 3.00
N GLU A 8 -11.80 -9.82 4.11
CA GLU A 8 -12.48 -9.88 5.41
C GLU A 8 -12.96 -8.47 5.80
N PRO A 9 -14.18 -8.33 6.35
CA PRO A 9 -14.76 -7.05 6.75
C PRO A 9 -14.09 -6.39 7.96
N SER A 10 -13.13 -7.07 8.60
CA SER A 10 -12.34 -6.44 9.66
C SER A 10 -11.67 -5.18 9.11
N GLN A 11 -11.41 -4.21 9.98
CA GLN A 11 -10.84 -2.89 9.68
C GLN A 11 -9.38 -2.99 9.23
N LEU A 12 -9.10 -3.84 8.24
CA LEU A 12 -7.79 -4.06 7.65
C LEU A 12 -7.45 -2.82 6.84
N ARG A 13 -6.53 -2.06 7.42
CA ARG A 13 -5.86 -0.90 6.86
C ARG A 13 -4.61 -1.33 6.12
N LEU A 14 -4.25 -0.61 5.07
CA LEU A 14 -2.98 -0.75 4.37
C LEU A 14 -1.79 -0.54 5.31
N GLY A 15 -1.91 0.30 6.36
CA GLY A 15 -0.85 0.48 7.36
C GLY A 15 -0.47 -0.81 8.09
N TYR A 16 -1.37 -1.79 8.21
CA TYR A 16 -1.02 -3.10 8.75
C TYR A 16 -0.11 -3.92 7.83
N LEU A 17 -0.13 -3.67 6.52
CA LEU A 17 0.85 -4.26 5.59
C LEU A 17 2.25 -3.73 5.85
N CYS A 18 2.37 -2.45 6.20
CA CYS A 18 3.63 -1.85 6.65
C CYS A 18 4.10 -2.55 7.93
N CYS A 19 3.24 -2.68 8.95
CA CYS A 19 3.57 -3.40 10.18
C CYS A 19 3.98 -4.85 9.93
N LEU A 20 3.24 -5.58 9.08
CA LEU A 20 3.56 -6.95 8.68
C LEU A 20 4.94 -7.05 8.05
N SER A 21 5.28 -6.13 7.14
CA SER A 21 6.58 -6.12 6.49
C SER A 21 7.73 -5.90 7.47
N LEU A 22 7.52 -5.13 8.53
CA LEU A 22 8.53 -4.84 9.55
C LEU A 22 8.86 -6.05 10.44
N VAL A 23 7.88 -6.92 10.68
CA VAL A 23 8.07 -8.10 11.56
C VAL A 23 8.37 -9.41 10.82
N ALA A 24 8.03 -9.49 9.53
CA ALA A 24 8.32 -10.65 8.69
C ALA A 24 9.77 -10.65 8.21
N GLY A 25 10.29 -11.83 7.85
CA GLY A 25 11.65 -12.00 7.33
C GLY A 25 11.66 -12.62 5.93
N ARG A 26 12.85 -12.68 5.30
CA ARG A 26 13.07 -13.38 4.02
C ARG A 26 13.04 -14.92 4.14
N GLN A 27 13.25 -15.45 5.35
CA GLN A 27 13.23 -16.88 5.61
C GLN A 27 11.79 -17.37 5.76
N LEU A 28 11.58 -18.66 5.47
CA LEU A 28 10.30 -19.32 5.71
C LEU A 28 9.89 -19.13 7.16
N ASP A 29 8.62 -18.79 7.35
CA ASP A 29 8.06 -18.62 8.67
C ASP A 29 6.79 -19.44 8.83
N THR A 30 6.49 -19.81 10.07
CA THR A 30 5.20 -20.41 10.38
C THR A 30 4.15 -19.32 10.52
N ARG A 31 2.92 -19.62 10.12
CA ARG A 31 1.78 -18.70 10.30
C ARG A 31 1.68 -18.21 11.75
N GLN A 32 1.85 -19.11 12.73
CA GLN A 32 1.72 -18.78 14.15
C GLN A 32 2.84 -17.87 14.63
N ALA A 33 4.10 -18.18 14.33
CA ALA A 33 5.22 -17.35 14.74
C ALA A 33 5.14 -15.93 14.16
N LEU A 34 4.67 -15.78 12.92
CA LEU A 34 4.45 -14.46 12.32
C LEU A 34 3.31 -13.70 13.01
N VAL A 35 2.21 -14.38 13.34
CA VAL A 35 1.11 -13.79 14.13
C VAL A 35 1.60 -13.35 15.51
N ASP A 36 2.42 -14.15 16.19
CA ASP A 36 2.96 -13.82 17.52
C ASP A 36 3.92 -12.63 17.45
N ARG A 37 4.75 -12.53 16.41
CA ARG A 37 5.63 -11.37 16.20
C ARG A 37 4.86 -10.10 15.88
N LEU A 38 3.89 -10.20 14.96
CA LEU A 38 3.01 -9.10 14.62
C LEU A 38 2.23 -8.64 15.86
N GLY A 39 1.72 -9.59 16.65
CA GLY A 39 0.96 -9.30 17.85
C GLY A 39 1.78 -8.56 18.90
N ARG A 40 2.99 -9.05 19.19
CA ARG A 40 3.93 -8.37 20.10
C ARG A 40 4.31 -6.96 19.63
N PHE A 41 4.33 -6.73 18.33
CA PHE A 41 4.65 -5.41 17.77
C PHE A 41 3.46 -4.46 17.86
N VAL A 42 2.33 -4.77 17.20
CA VAL A 42 1.22 -3.81 17.07
C VAL A 42 0.37 -3.67 18.34
N PHE A 43 0.30 -4.71 19.18
CA PHE A 43 -0.46 -4.71 20.43
C PHE A 43 0.42 -4.50 21.66
N GLN A 44 1.67 -4.06 21.50
CA GLN A 44 2.52 -3.65 22.61
C GLN A 44 1.80 -2.59 23.45
N MET A 45 1.76 -2.78 24.77
CA MET A 45 1.18 -1.81 25.71
C MET A 45 2.18 -0.69 26.00
N ILE A 46 1.71 0.55 25.96
CA ILE A 46 2.45 1.78 26.23
C ILE A 46 1.69 2.52 27.33
N ASP A 47 2.38 2.80 28.44
CA ASP A 47 1.84 3.53 29.58
C ASP A 47 2.66 4.80 29.86
N GLU A 48 2.32 5.54 30.91
CA GLU A 48 3.01 6.79 31.29
C GLU A 48 4.48 6.60 31.67
N ALA A 49 4.91 5.39 32.02
CA ALA A 49 6.29 5.09 32.36
C ALA A 49 7.15 4.77 31.12
N ASP A 50 6.52 4.50 29.96
CA ASP A 50 7.23 4.26 28.72
C ASP A 50 7.95 5.53 28.21
N PRO A 51 9.25 5.47 27.86
CA PRO A 51 10.00 6.62 27.36
C PRO A 51 9.38 7.32 26.13
N ARG A 52 8.56 6.61 25.34
CA ARG A 52 7.87 7.14 24.16
C ARG A 52 6.61 7.93 24.51
N TRP A 53 6.04 7.71 25.70
CA TRP A 53 4.76 8.29 26.08
C TRP A 53 4.67 9.82 25.99
N PRO A 54 5.67 10.60 26.49
CA PRO A 54 5.58 12.07 26.44
C PRO A 54 5.44 12.63 25.03
N GLU A 55 5.95 11.93 24.02
CA GLU A 55 5.86 12.33 22.62
C GLU A 55 4.53 11.86 21.99
N PHE A 56 4.06 10.65 22.29
CA PHE A 56 2.70 10.23 21.92
C PHE A 56 1.66 11.21 22.46
N ALA A 57 1.72 11.53 23.75
CA ALA A 57 0.77 12.44 24.41
C ALA A 57 0.68 13.84 23.76
N LYS A 58 1.72 14.30 23.05
CA LYS A 58 1.71 15.56 22.29
C LYS A 58 1.01 15.41 20.94
N SER A 59 1.21 14.28 20.27
CA SER A 59 0.73 13.99 18.91
C SER A 59 -0.72 13.49 18.82
N VAL A 60 -1.21 12.81 19.87
CA VAL A 60 -2.53 12.16 19.85
C VAL A 60 -3.71 13.13 20.04
N ASP A 61 -4.81 12.84 19.35
CA ASP A 61 -6.14 13.31 19.71
C ASP A 61 -6.64 12.48 20.90
N ARG A 62 -6.85 13.15 22.04
CA ARG A 62 -7.30 12.50 23.27
C ARG A 62 -8.72 11.95 23.16
N ASN A 63 -9.59 12.61 22.41
CA ASN A 63 -10.97 12.18 22.23
C ASN A 63 -11.02 10.88 21.42
N GLU A 64 -10.20 10.78 20.38
CA GLU A 64 -10.11 9.60 19.53
C GLU A 64 -9.41 8.45 20.26
N LEU A 65 -8.33 8.74 20.99
CA LEU A 65 -7.67 7.75 21.83
C LEU A 65 -8.62 7.15 22.87
N GLN A 66 -9.47 7.98 23.48
CA GLN A 66 -10.49 7.52 24.43
C GLN A 66 -11.55 6.64 23.75
N ARG A 67 -11.95 6.95 22.51
CA ARG A 67 -12.87 6.10 21.71
C ARG A 67 -12.25 4.77 21.31
N MET A 68 -10.93 4.74 21.13
CA MET A 68 -10.19 3.52 20.81
C MET A 68 -9.86 2.68 22.05
N ARG A 69 -10.17 3.13 23.27
CA ARG A 69 -9.93 2.32 24.47
C ARG A 69 -10.76 1.03 24.37
N THR A 70 -10.08 -0.12 24.35
CA THR A 70 -10.74 -1.42 24.43
C THR A 70 -11.56 -1.44 25.72
N PRO A 71 -12.88 -1.68 25.67
CA PRO A 71 -13.67 -1.81 26.87
C PRO A 71 -13.09 -2.92 27.74
N VAL A 72 -12.98 -2.68 29.05
CA VAL A 72 -12.72 -3.75 30.01
C VAL A 72 -13.88 -4.73 29.89
N ASP A 73 -13.59 -6.02 29.67
CA ASP A 73 -14.64 -7.02 29.60
C ASP A 73 -15.39 -7.09 30.94
N GLU A 74 -16.69 -7.40 30.89
CA GLU A 74 -17.57 -7.40 32.07
C GLU A 74 -16.98 -8.23 33.21
N LYS A 75 -16.35 -9.36 32.91
CA LYS A 75 -15.75 -10.24 33.91
C LYS A 75 -14.53 -9.61 34.58
N THR A 76 -13.67 -8.94 33.81
CA THR A 76 -12.54 -8.18 34.39
C THR A 76 -13.05 -6.98 35.21
N ALA A 77 -14.10 -6.31 34.77
CA ALA A 77 -14.73 -5.23 35.53
C ALA A 77 -15.32 -5.73 36.85
N GLU A 78 -16.04 -6.86 36.85
CA GLU A 78 -16.57 -7.54 38.04
C GLU A 78 -15.44 -7.95 39.00
N LEU A 79 -14.31 -8.44 38.49
CA LEU A 79 -13.14 -8.78 39.30
C LEU A 79 -12.54 -7.52 39.95
N HIS A 80 -12.39 -6.42 39.19
CA HIS A 80 -11.90 -5.17 39.74
C HIS A 80 -12.81 -4.65 40.87
N GLU A 81 -14.13 -4.73 40.68
CA GLU A 81 -15.11 -4.36 41.70
C GLU A 81 -15.02 -5.29 42.94
N LEU A 82 -14.98 -6.61 42.73
CA LEU A 82 -14.91 -7.60 43.80
C LEU A 82 -13.66 -7.46 44.67
N PHE A 83 -12.53 -7.10 44.06
CA PHE A 83 -11.25 -6.94 44.76
C PHE A 83 -10.99 -5.51 45.22
N GLY A 84 -11.94 -4.57 45.03
CA GLY A 84 -11.75 -3.16 45.39
C GLY A 84 -10.55 -2.53 44.69
N MET A 85 -10.19 -3.02 43.50
CA MET A 85 -9.12 -2.46 42.69
C MET A 85 -9.63 -1.15 42.09
N THR A 86 -9.33 -0.03 42.77
CA THR A 86 -9.37 1.28 42.12
C THR A 86 -8.36 1.26 40.98
N ASP A 87 -8.81 1.56 39.76
CA ASP A 87 -8.00 1.65 38.54
C ASP A 87 -6.97 2.79 38.68
N THR A 88 -5.96 2.60 39.53
CA THR A 88 -4.90 3.58 39.85
C THR A 88 -3.71 3.43 38.92
N SER A 89 -3.69 2.39 38.07
CA SER A 89 -2.70 2.30 37.01
C SER A 89 -2.99 3.36 35.97
N ALA A 90 -1.97 4.15 35.63
CA ALA A 90 -2.01 5.04 34.49
C ALA A 90 -2.53 4.27 33.25
N PRO A 91 -3.37 4.89 32.42
CA PRO A 91 -4.01 4.19 31.30
C PRO A 91 -2.93 3.70 30.33
N ALA A 92 -2.89 2.38 30.10
CA ALA A 92 -2.03 1.77 29.12
C ALA A 92 -2.79 1.60 27.79
N TYR A 93 -2.16 1.95 26.68
CA TYR A 93 -2.74 1.86 25.35
C TYR A 93 -1.91 0.95 24.45
N GLN A 94 -2.58 0.23 23.55
CA GLN A 94 -1.89 -0.51 22.50
C GLN A 94 -1.19 0.46 21.55
N LEU A 95 0.02 0.12 21.08
CA LEU A 95 0.81 0.92 20.16
C LEU A 95 0.03 1.33 18.90
N GLN A 96 -0.72 0.41 18.30
CA GLN A 96 -1.59 0.73 17.17
C GLN A 96 -2.62 1.81 17.50
N ALA A 97 -3.19 1.82 18.71
CA ALA A 97 -4.21 2.80 19.09
C ALA A 97 -3.61 4.20 19.19
N LEU A 98 -2.38 4.29 19.71
CA LEU A 98 -1.64 5.54 19.78
C LEU A 98 -1.32 6.08 18.39
N TRP A 99 -0.79 5.26 17.49
CA TRP A 99 -0.53 5.66 16.11
C TRP A 99 -1.80 6.05 15.36
N LEU A 100 -2.88 5.28 15.49
CA LEU A 100 -4.16 5.55 14.83
C LEU A 100 -4.86 6.79 15.40
N SER A 101 -4.52 7.21 16.62
CA SER A 101 -5.07 8.41 17.28
C SER A 101 -4.24 9.66 17.05
N GLN A 102 -3.14 9.62 16.30
CA GLN A 102 -2.37 10.84 15.99
C GLN A 102 -3.23 11.80 15.16
N ARG A 103 -3.21 13.10 15.52
CA ARG A 103 -4.07 14.16 14.93
C ARG A 103 -3.91 14.34 13.42
N ASP A 104 -2.81 13.83 12.90
CA ASP A 104 -2.41 13.96 11.53
C ASP A 104 -2.74 12.73 10.67
N ILE A 105 -3.30 11.69 11.27
CA ILE A 105 -3.88 10.58 10.56
C ILE A 105 -5.29 10.97 10.10
N PRO A 106 -5.61 10.85 8.81
CA PRO A 106 -6.89 11.33 8.28
C PRO A 106 -8.10 10.56 8.81
N SER A 107 -7.91 9.40 9.46
CA SER A 107 -9.03 8.63 10.01
C SER A 107 -8.65 7.74 11.18
N HIS A 108 -9.50 7.79 12.20
CA HIS A 108 -9.44 7.03 13.45
C HIS A 108 -10.30 5.77 13.39
N LEU A 109 -10.30 5.06 12.25
CA LEU A 109 -11.05 3.81 12.10
C LEU A 109 -10.56 2.77 13.11
N GLY A 110 -11.51 1.96 13.60
CA GLY A 110 -11.34 1.15 14.79
C GLY A 110 -10.18 0.17 14.78
N LEU A 111 -9.90 -0.36 15.97
CA LEU A 111 -8.73 -1.20 16.24
C LEU A 111 -8.91 -2.62 15.72
N LEU A 112 -7.82 -3.16 15.20
CA LEU A 112 -7.71 -4.61 15.06
C LEU A 112 -7.58 -5.25 16.45
N THR A 113 -8.14 -6.44 16.61
CA THR A 113 -7.93 -7.27 17.80
C THR A 113 -6.88 -8.34 17.52
N GLU A 114 -6.24 -8.88 18.56
CA GLU A 114 -5.28 -9.99 18.44
C GLU A 114 -5.83 -11.18 17.66
N LYS A 115 -7.10 -11.53 17.90
CA LYS A 115 -7.80 -12.62 17.20
C LYS A 115 -7.83 -12.42 15.67
N ASN A 116 -7.75 -11.17 15.21
CA ASN A 116 -7.79 -10.81 13.80
C ASN A 116 -6.39 -10.61 13.17
N ALA A 117 -5.29 -10.76 13.92
CA ALA A 117 -3.93 -10.60 13.40
C ALA A 117 -3.64 -11.54 12.22
N THR A 118 -4.18 -12.76 12.27
CA THR A 118 -4.12 -13.73 11.17
C THR A 118 -4.65 -13.20 9.84
N ARG A 119 -5.62 -12.26 9.86
CA ARG A 119 -6.20 -11.67 8.66
C ARG A 119 -5.26 -10.68 7.98
N ILE A 120 -4.33 -10.07 8.72
CA ILE A 120 -3.26 -9.26 8.13
C ILE A 120 -2.35 -10.12 7.26
N LEU A 121 -2.04 -11.35 7.66
CA LEU A 121 -1.22 -12.27 6.87
C LEU A 121 -1.92 -12.66 5.56
N GLU A 122 -3.22 -12.90 5.61
CA GLU A 122 -4.04 -13.19 4.42
C GLU A 122 -4.03 -12.00 3.46
N MET A 123 -4.21 -10.78 3.98
CA MET A 123 -4.08 -9.55 3.20
C MET A 123 -2.67 -9.38 2.61
N GLY A 124 -1.63 -9.65 3.40
CA GLY A 124 -0.23 -9.61 2.94
C GLY A 124 0.04 -10.58 1.80
N ARG A 125 -0.59 -11.75 1.78
CA ARG A 125 -0.53 -12.68 0.65
C ARG A 125 -1.32 -12.16 -0.55
N SER A 126 -2.51 -11.61 -0.35
CA SER A 126 -3.32 -11.02 -1.43
C SER A 126 -2.63 -9.84 -2.11
N PHE A 127 -1.86 -9.04 -1.38
CA PHE A 127 -1.03 -7.94 -1.89
C PHE A 127 0.36 -8.39 -2.37
N GLU A 128 0.64 -9.70 -2.34
CA GLU A 128 1.93 -10.29 -2.72
C GLU A 128 3.11 -9.72 -1.96
N LEU A 129 2.92 -9.31 -0.71
CA LEU A 129 3.99 -8.95 0.22
C LEU A 129 4.54 -10.18 0.93
N LEU A 130 3.71 -11.22 1.08
CA LEU A 130 4.10 -12.52 1.58
C LEU A 130 3.98 -13.58 0.49
N THR A 131 4.95 -14.48 0.46
CA THR A 131 4.89 -15.73 -0.31
C THR A 131 3.90 -16.72 0.32
N THR A 132 3.67 -17.86 -0.34
CA THR A 132 2.87 -18.96 0.20
C THR A 132 3.42 -19.52 1.51
N GLY A 133 4.75 -19.45 1.70
CA GLY A 133 5.45 -19.87 2.91
C GLY A 133 5.63 -18.78 3.97
N TYR A 134 4.85 -17.69 3.91
CA TYR A 134 4.89 -16.55 4.85
C TYR A 134 6.25 -15.82 4.96
N ALA A 135 7.21 -16.14 4.09
CA ALA A 135 8.38 -15.31 3.88
C ALA A 135 8.00 -14.04 3.11
N LEU A 136 8.71 -12.94 3.35
CA LEU A 136 8.57 -11.72 2.54
C LEU A 136 8.89 -12.02 1.07
N SER A 137 8.01 -11.60 0.18
CA SER A 137 8.31 -11.47 -1.24
C SER A 137 9.30 -10.33 -1.47
N GLU A 138 9.70 -10.11 -2.71
CA GLU A 138 10.48 -8.96 -3.14
C GLU A 138 9.79 -7.65 -2.78
N LYS A 139 8.47 -7.53 -3.04
CA LYS A 139 7.68 -6.34 -2.67
C LYS A 139 7.69 -6.14 -1.15
N GLY A 140 7.53 -7.21 -0.39
CA GLY A 140 7.57 -7.18 1.08
C GLY A 140 8.95 -6.76 1.62
N VAL A 141 10.03 -7.27 1.03
CA VAL A 141 11.41 -6.92 1.37
C VAL A 141 11.69 -5.45 1.07
N PHE A 142 11.27 -4.96 -0.10
CA PHE A 142 11.40 -3.55 -0.45
C PHE A 142 10.69 -2.70 0.61
N LEU A 143 9.42 -3.00 0.90
CA LEU A 143 8.65 -2.24 1.88
C LEU A 143 9.32 -2.24 3.27
N ASN A 144 9.80 -3.40 3.72
CA ASN A 144 10.53 -3.54 4.98
C ASN A 144 11.78 -2.62 5.04
N LYS A 145 12.65 -2.69 4.03
CA LYS A 145 13.87 -1.87 3.99
C LYS A 145 13.56 -0.39 3.80
N PHE A 146 12.56 -0.07 2.97
CA PHE A 146 12.11 1.30 2.73
C PHE A 146 11.60 1.95 4.01
N LEU A 147 10.75 1.26 4.77
CA LEU A 147 10.24 1.75 6.05
C LEU A 147 11.38 1.95 7.05
N GLN A 148 12.31 1.00 7.19
CA GLN A 148 13.44 1.16 8.12
C GLN A 148 14.36 2.33 7.73
N ALA A 149 14.62 2.53 6.43
CA ALA A 149 15.46 3.61 5.95
C ALA A 149 14.81 4.99 6.12
N THR A 150 13.49 5.07 5.99
CA THR A 150 12.77 6.36 5.97
C THR A 150 12.05 6.66 7.29
N MET A 151 11.88 5.68 8.18
CA MET A 151 11.22 5.80 9.49
C MET A 151 12.17 5.31 10.60
N PRO A 152 13.17 6.11 11.00
CA PRO A 152 14.05 5.76 12.12
C PRO A 152 13.23 5.46 13.39
N GLY A 153 13.53 4.34 14.06
CA GLY A 153 12.82 3.91 15.28
C GLY A 153 11.46 3.23 15.04
N VAL A 154 11.06 2.96 13.79
CA VAL A 154 9.77 2.29 13.50
C VAL A 154 9.66 0.90 14.16
N LEU A 155 10.76 0.15 14.22
CA LEU A 155 10.81 -1.17 14.87
C LEU A 155 10.62 -1.08 16.39
N ASP A 156 10.98 0.05 16.98
CA ASP A 156 10.83 0.33 18.41
C ASP A 156 9.50 1.04 18.71
N GLY A 157 8.60 1.17 17.73
CA GLY A 157 7.31 1.82 17.92
C GLY A 157 7.41 3.34 18.15
N ALA A 158 8.41 4.01 17.56
CA ALA A 158 8.59 5.45 17.76
C ALA A 158 7.35 6.27 17.31
N PRO A 159 6.95 7.32 18.05
CA PRO A 159 5.77 8.12 17.71
C PRO A 159 5.86 8.83 16.36
N THR A 160 7.05 9.27 15.96
CA THR A 160 7.30 9.96 14.67
C THR A 160 7.37 8.99 13.49
N ALA A 161 7.48 7.70 13.76
CA ALA A 161 7.63 6.63 12.79
C ALA A 161 6.32 5.86 12.58
N ASN A 162 5.23 6.58 12.29
CA ASN A 162 3.89 5.98 12.19
C ASN A 162 3.67 5.26 10.83
N PRO A 163 3.53 3.92 10.81
CA PRO A 163 3.32 3.14 9.57
C PRO A 163 1.92 3.31 8.95
N PHE A 164 0.96 3.88 9.68
CA PHE A 164 -0.39 4.19 9.19
C PHE A 164 -0.49 5.54 8.48
N ALA A 165 0.56 6.37 8.56
CA ALA A 165 0.60 7.69 7.94
C ALA A 165 0.97 7.64 6.44
N ILE A 166 0.28 6.81 5.67
CA ILE A 166 0.61 6.48 4.28
C ILE A 166 0.69 7.73 3.39
N ALA A 167 -0.34 8.58 3.43
CA ALA A 167 -0.43 9.79 2.60
C ALA A 167 0.67 10.83 2.89
N ARG A 168 1.39 10.73 4.02
CA ARG A 168 2.52 11.64 4.31
C ARG A 168 3.78 11.35 3.52
N ARG A 169 3.84 10.17 2.89
CA ARG A 169 5.03 9.66 2.24
C ARG A 169 4.64 9.25 0.82
N PRO A 170 4.82 10.14 -0.16
CA PRO A 170 4.44 9.88 -1.56
C PRO A 170 4.92 8.52 -2.05
N ALA A 171 6.18 8.14 -1.83
CA ALA A 171 6.67 6.83 -2.25
C ALA A 171 5.94 5.65 -1.57
N LEU A 172 5.57 5.76 -0.29
CA LEU A 172 4.79 4.72 0.39
C LEU A 172 3.35 4.63 -0.16
N GLN A 173 2.71 5.78 -0.34
CA GLN A 173 1.37 5.89 -0.92
C GLN A 173 1.33 5.28 -2.33
N LEU A 174 2.32 5.60 -3.17
CA LEU A 174 2.41 5.06 -4.52
C LEU A 174 2.77 3.58 -4.54
N PHE A 175 3.66 3.12 -3.67
CA PHE A 175 3.95 1.69 -3.55
C PHE A 175 2.67 0.90 -3.24
N LEU A 176 1.86 1.39 -2.30
CA LEU A 176 0.61 0.73 -1.91
C LEU A 176 -0.47 0.84 -2.98
N LEU A 177 -0.57 1.97 -3.70
CA LEU A 177 -1.46 2.11 -4.86
C LEU A 177 -1.05 1.14 -5.99
N TYR A 178 0.24 1.06 -6.32
CA TYR A 178 0.77 0.11 -7.30
C TYR A 178 0.44 -1.33 -6.89
N ALA A 179 0.68 -1.67 -5.62
CA ALA A 179 0.40 -2.99 -5.10
C ALA A 179 -1.09 -3.33 -5.21
N LEU A 180 -1.98 -2.41 -4.84
CA LEU A 180 -3.44 -2.56 -4.95
C LEU A 180 -3.88 -2.76 -6.40
N LEU A 181 -3.43 -1.88 -7.31
CA LEU A 181 -3.75 -1.97 -8.74
C LEU A 181 -3.19 -3.23 -9.38
N SER A 182 -2.10 -3.80 -8.88
CA SER A 182 -1.53 -5.05 -9.39
C SER A 182 -2.34 -6.30 -9.03
N VAL A 183 -3.17 -6.23 -7.99
CA VAL A 183 -3.85 -7.40 -7.41
C VAL A 183 -5.38 -7.32 -7.42
N ASP A 184 -5.94 -6.11 -7.58
CA ASP A 184 -7.38 -5.89 -7.59
C ASP A 184 -7.83 -5.01 -8.76
N ILE A 185 -8.15 -5.66 -9.89
CA ILE A 185 -8.67 -5.04 -11.12
C ILE A 185 -9.95 -4.24 -10.92
N LEU A 186 -10.65 -4.44 -9.82
CA LEU A 186 -11.89 -3.73 -9.52
C LEU A 186 -11.66 -2.26 -9.12
N THR A 187 -10.45 -1.92 -8.68
CA THR A 187 -10.12 -0.59 -8.12
C THR A 187 -10.42 0.57 -9.10
N PRO A 188 -10.00 0.53 -10.39
CA PRO A 188 -10.33 1.57 -11.37
C PRO A 188 -11.83 1.77 -11.61
N PHE A 189 -12.62 0.69 -11.59
CA PHE A 189 -14.07 0.73 -11.77
C PHE A 189 -14.76 1.34 -10.55
N LEU A 190 -14.29 0.98 -9.36
CA LEU A 190 -14.81 1.52 -8.12
C LEU A 190 -14.56 3.04 -8.02
N LEU A 191 -13.37 3.51 -8.42
CA LEU A 191 -13.06 4.95 -8.47
C LEU A 191 -13.97 5.70 -9.46
N LYS A 192 -14.23 5.13 -10.65
CA LYS A 192 -15.21 5.68 -11.61
C LYS A 192 -16.59 5.88 -10.96
N ARG A 193 -17.04 4.90 -10.17
CA ARG A 193 -18.33 4.97 -9.47
C ARG A 193 -18.34 6.04 -8.37
N PHE A 194 -17.27 6.19 -7.60
CA PHE A 194 -17.15 7.26 -6.62
C PHE A 194 -17.14 8.66 -7.26
N ALA A 195 -16.42 8.84 -8.36
CA ALA A 195 -16.38 10.13 -9.07
C ALA A 195 -17.75 10.49 -9.68
N SER A 196 -18.48 9.49 -10.17
CA SER A 196 -19.80 9.71 -10.79
C SER A 196 -20.93 9.92 -9.77
N SER A 197 -20.76 9.48 -8.52
CA SER A 197 -21.82 9.58 -7.49
C SER A 197 -21.90 10.95 -6.80
N GLN A 198 -21.11 11.94 -7.23
CA GLN A 198 -21.04 13.26 -6.58
C GLN A 198 -22.28 14.15 -6.78
N GLN A 199 -23.31 13.71 -7.53
CA GLN A 199 -24.56 14.46 -7.71
C GLN A 199 -25.76 13.68 -7.15
N GLY A 200 -26.09 13.92 -5.88
CA GLY A 200 -27.45 13.73 -5.36
C GLY A 200 -27.87 12.32 -4.90
N ASP A 201 -26.98 11.34 -4.83
CA ASP A 201 -27.31 10.04 -4.22
C ASP A 201 -26.86 10.03 -2.75
N PRO A 202 -27.78 10.15 -1.78
CA PRO A 202 -27.42 10.21 -0.37
C PRO A 202 -26.80 8.89 0.07
N SER A 203 -25.54 8.98 0.52
CA SER A 203 -24.78 7.95 1.24
C SER A 203 -24.40 6.69 0.45
N ASN A 204 -23.16 6.64 -0.03
CA ASN A 204 -22.19 5.55 0.20
C ASN A 204 -22.68 4.12 0.27
N SER A 205 -23.56 3.79 -0.66
CA SER A 205 -24.27 2.54 -0.59
C SER A 205 -23.27 1.40 -0.82
N PRO A 206 -23.41 0.28 -0.10
CA PRO A 206 -22.82 -1.01 -0.50
C PRO A 206 -23.11 -1.38 -1.96
N LYS A 207 -23.94 -0.62 -2.70
CA LYS A 207 -24.24 -0.73 -4.13
C LYS A 207 -23.10 -0.28 -5.07
N LEU A 208 -22.19 0.61 -4.66
CA LEU A 208 -21.12 1.07 -5.57
C LEU A 208 -20.20 -0.10 -5.98
N LEU A 209 -19.92 -1.02 -5.05
CA LEU A 209 -19.10 -2.20 -5.32
C LEU A 209 -19.77 -3.19 -6.30
N PRO A 210 -21.03 -3.62 -6.10
CA PRO A 210 -21.78 -4.37 -7.11
C PRO A 210 -21.82 -3.70 -8.49
N GLN A 211 -22.04 -2.38 -8.54
CA GLN A 211 -22.05 -1.64 -9.80
C GLN A 211 -20.69 -1.66 -10.50
N ALA A 212 -19.61 -1.42 -9.77
CA ALA A 212 -18.25 -1.53 -10.29
C ALA A 212 -17.92 -2.95 -10.76
N ALA A 213 -18.43 -3.98 -10.07
CA ALA A 213 -18.23 -5.37 -10.46
C ALA A 213 -18.99 -5.73 -11.75
N ASN A 214 -20.19 -5.17 -11.93
CA ASN A 214 -20.92 -5.30 -13.19
C ASN A 214 -20.20 -4.59 -14.33
N ASP A 215 -19.69 -3.37 -14.13
CA ASP A 215 -18.92 -2.65 -15.15
C ASP A 215 -17.68 -3.43 -15.61
N LEU A 216 -17.00 -4.11 -14.67
CA LEU A 216 -15.87 -4.98 -14.97
C LEU A 216 -16.31 -6.21 -15.78
N VAL A 217 -17.46 -6.80 -15.47
CA VAL A 217 -18.00 -7.92 -16.25
C VAL A 217 -18.31 -7.45 -17.67
N ASP A 218 -18.95 -6.29 -17.81
CA ASP A 218 -19.33 -5.72 -19.11
C ASP A 218 -18.09 -5.42 -19.96
N SER A 219 -17.04 -4.80 -19.38
CA SER A 219 -15.79 -4.52 -20.10
C SER A 219 -15.09 -5.78 -20.61
N LEU A 220 -15.16 -6.88 -19.85
CA LEU A 220 -14.59 -8.17 -20.26
C LEU A 220 -15.45 -8.87 -21.32
N VAL A 221 -16.76 -8.65 -21.34
CA VAL A 221 -17.66 -9.24 -22.35
C VAL A 221 -17.33 -8.70 -23.74
N ASP A 222 -17.06 -7.41 -23.85
CA ASP A 222 -16.80 -6.74 -25.14
C ASP A 222 -15.52 -7.24 -25.84
N VAL A 223 -14.57 -7.80 -25.08
CA VAL A 223 -13.27 -8.29 -25.58
C VAL A 223 -13.16 -9.82 -25.43
N THR A 224 -14.29 -10.53 -25.31
CA THR A 224 -14.27 -11.98 -25.03
C THR A 224 -13.57 -12.78 -26.13
N ASP A 225 -12.53 -13.53 -25.76
CA ASP A 225 -11.87 -14.55 -26.57
C ASP A 225 -11.73 -15.84 -25.74
N ILE A 226 -11.43 -16.98 -26.36
CA ILE A 226 -11.21 -18.27 -25.68
C ILE A 226 -10.20 -18.14 -24.54
N SER A 227 -9.20 -17.26 -24.70
CA SER A 227 -8.14 -17.00 -23.72
C SER A 227 -8.61 -16.36 -22.40
N ASN A 228 -9.80 -15.74 -22.35
CA ASN A 228 -10.27 -14.98 -21.18
C ASN A 228 -11.54 -15.49 -20.49
N VAL A 229 -12.12 -16.59 -20.99
CA VAL A 229 -13.38 -17.17 -20.48
C VAL A 229 -13.34 -17.48 -18.99
N GLU A 230 -12.21 -17.95 -18.46
CA GLU A 230 -12.06 -18.24 -17.02
C GLU A 230 -12.09 -16.96 -16.17
N SER A 231 -11.39 -15.91 -16.61
CA SER A 231 -11.38 -14.59 -15.97
C SER A 231 -12.78 -13.99 -15.92
N LEU A 232 -13.51 -14.04 -17.05
CA LEU A 232 -14.88 -13.58 -17.13
C LEU A 232 -15.81 -14.37 -16.19
N ARG A 233 -15.67 -15.70 -16.14
CA ARG A 233 -16.45 -16.57 -15.23
C ARG A 233 -16.22 -16.18 -13.77
N SER A 234 -14.97 -15.99 -13.36
CA SER A 234 -14.64 -15.59 -11.99
C SER A 234 -15.20 -14.21 -11.64
N CYS A 235 -15.16 -13.24 -12.57
CA CYS A 235 -15.73 -11.91 -12.36
C CYS A 235 -17.25 -11.96 -12.23
N ARG A 236 -17.94 -12.74 -13.08
CA ARG A 236 -19.40 -12.95 -12.99
C ARG A 236 -19.81 -13.56 -11.66
N GLN A 237 -19.16 -14.65 -11.24
CA GLN A 237 -19.44 -15.27 -9.94
C GLN A 237 -19.23 -14.30 -8.77
N PHE A 238 -18.21 -13.44 -8.86
CA PHE A 238 -17.97 -12.41 -7.85
C PHE A 238 -19.08 -11.35 -7.85
N ALA A 239 -19.47 -10.83 -9.02
CA ALA A 239 -20.56 -9.87 -9.17
C ALA A 239 -21.92 -10.42 -8.68
N GLU A 240 -22.21 -11.70 -8.93
CA GLU A 240 -23.39 -12.41 -8.43
C GLU A 240 -23.37 -12.51 -6.89
N ARG A 241 -22.23 -12.86 -6.29
CA ARG A 241 -22.09 -12.92 -4.82
C ARG A 241 -22.33 -11.57 -4.16
N LEU A 242 -21.94 -10.48 -4.82
CA LEU A 242 -22.15 -9.12 -4.34
C LEU A 242 -23.62 -8.67 -4.37
N GLN A 243 -24.54 -9.43 -4.99
CA GLN A 243 -25.98 -9.15 -4.86
C GLN A 243 -26.49 -9.34 -3.42
N SER A 244 -25.79 -10.14 -2.60
CA SER A 244 -26.06 -10.21 -1.16
C SER A 244 -25.56 -8.95 -0.45
N LYS A 245 -26.47 -8.19 0.17
CA LYS A 245 -26.16 -6.96 0.91
C LYS A 245 -25.07 -7.14 1.98
N ALA A 246 -25.06 -8.28 2.67
CA ALA A 246 -24.06 -8.57 3.69
C ALA A 246 -22.67 -8.78 3.07
N VAL A 247 -22.60 -9.54 1.97
CA VAL A 247 -21.35 -9.76 1.23
C VAL A 247 -20.85 -8.45 0.65
N ALA A 248 -21.71 -7.68 -0.01
CA ALA A 248 -21.35 -6.37 -0.58
C ALA A 248 -20.75 -5.43 0.46
N ARG A 249 -21.41 -5.27 1.62
CA ARG A 249 -20.91 -4.45 2.71
C ARG A 249 -19.54 -4.93 3.19
N ASN A 250 -19.39 -6.23 3.41
CA ASN A 250 -18.15 -6.80 3.94
C ASN A 250 -16.97 -6.69 2.97
N GLN A 251 -17.24 -6.76 1.66
CA GLN A 251 -16.23 -6.61 0.61
C GLN A 251 -15.92 -5.14 0.29
N ALA A 252 -16.89 -4.24 0.47
CA ALA A 252 -16.78 -2.82 0.17
C ALA A 252 -15.98 -2.06 1.22
N GLN A 253 -16.28 -2.30 2.49
CA GLN A 253 -15.67 -1.56 3.60
C GLN A 253 -14.13 -1.53 3.58
N PRO A 254 -13.40 -2.66 3.48
CA PRO A 254 -11.94 -2.62 3.47
C PRO A 254 -11.39 -1.94 2.20
N ARG A 255 -12.04 -2.08 1.05
CA ARG A 255 -11.65 -1.35 -0.17
C ARG A 255 -11.79 0.15 -0.02
N TYR A 256 -12.88 0.60 0.60
CA TYR A 256 -13.12 2.02 0.82
C TYR A 256 -12.09 2.58 1.80
N HIS A 257 -11.69 1.80 2.80
CA HIS A 257 -10.59 2.17 3.70
C HIS A 257 -9.25 2.26 2.96
N HIS A 258 -8.94 1.32 2.07
CA HIS A 258 -7.73 1.38 1.27
C HIS A 258 -7.69 2.64 0.40
N LEU A 259 -8.77 2.93 -0.32
CA LEU A 259 -8.87 4.15 -1.13
C LEU A 259 -8.76 5.42 -0.27
N PHE A 260 -9.32 5.39 0.93
CA PHE A 260 -9.25 6.48 1.88
C PHE A 260 -7.83 6.73 2.37
N GLU A 261 -7.10 5.67 2.74
CA GLU A 261 -5.69 5.79 3.16
C GLU A 261 -4.75 6.22 2.04
N LEU A 262 -5.13 5.92 0.80
CA LEU A 262 -4.48 6.42 -0.40
C LEU A 262 -4.89 7.86 -0.75
N GLY A 263 -5.81 8.50 -0.01
CA GLY A 263 -6.25 9.88 -0.27
C GLY A 263 -7.13 10.05 -1.52
N LEU A 264 -7.68 8.95 -2.05
CA LEU A 264 -8.53 8.95 -3.24
C LEU A 264 -10.02 9.13 -2.91
N VAL A 265 -10.40 8.85 -1.67
CA VAL A 265 -11.73 9.17 -1.15
C VAL A 265 -11.59 9.81 0.23
N ASP A 266 -12.54 10.65 0.60
CA ASP A 266 -12.60 11.32 1.90
C ASP A 266 -13.92 11.02 2.61
N ARG A 267 -13.98 11.20 3.92
CA ARG A 267 -15.13 10.96 4.77
C ARG A 267 -15.81 12.28 5.09
N SER A 268 -16.89 12.60 4.37
CA SER A 268 -17.70 13.79 4.69
C SER A 268 -18.69 13.43 5.78
N GLU A 269 -18.76 14.22 6.85
CA GLU A 269 -19.87 14.11 7.78
C GLU A 269 -21.13 14.69 7.15
N ALA A 270 -22.21 13.92 7.16
CA ALA A 270 -23.51 14.34 6.68
C ALA A 270 -24.56 14.05 7.75
N ASP A 271 -25.50 14.98 7.93
CA ASP A 271 -26.72 14.73 8.70
C ASP A 271 -27.81 14.30 7.73
N ASP A 272 -28.23 13.03 7.82
CA ASP A 272 -29.32 12.46 7.04
C ASP A 272 -30.50 12.19 7.97
N GLY A 273 -31.41 13.16 8.07
CA GLY A 273 -32.62 13.04 8.88
C GLY A 273 -32.38 12.88 10.39
N GLY A 274 -31.37 13.56 10.94
CA GLY A 274 -30.99 13.49 12.36
C GLY A 274 -30.08 12.30 12.69
N ARG A 275 -29.68 11.50 11.69
CA ARG A 275 -28.69 10.44 11.82
C ARG A 275 -27.37 10.92 11.21
N ARG A 276 -26.33 11.01 12.04
CA ARG A 276 -24.96 11.26 11.56
C ARG A 276 -24.51 10.07 10.70
N VAL A 277 -24.33 10.30 9.41
CA VAL A 277 -23.74 9.37 8.45
C VAL A 277 -22.39 9.93 8.03
N VAL A 278 -21.42 9.06 7.80
CA VAL A 278 -20.09 9.47 7.33
C VAL A 278 -19.79 8.79 5.98
N PRO A 279 -20.38 9.28 4.88
CA PRO A 279 -20.08 8.81 3.53
C PRO A 279 -18.61 9.01 3.11
N TYR A 280 -18.06 8.05 2.36
CA TYR A 280 -16.89 8.21 1.49
C TYR A 280 -17.24 8.91 0.17
N VAL A 281 -16.64 10.05 -0.10
CA VAL A 281 -16.77 10.80 -1.35
C VAL A 281 -15.44 10.80 -2.09
N ALA A 282 -15.45 10.83 -3.43
CA ALA A 282 -14.21 11.01 -4.17
C ALA A 282 -13.54 12.35 -3.79
N THR A 283 -12.23 12.35 -3.59
CA THR A 283 -11.43 13.58 -3.54
C THR A 283 -11.14 14.06 -4.96
N ASP A 284 -10.51 15.23 -5.12
CA ASP A 284 -9.99 15.67 -6.42
C ASP A 284 -9.01 14.65 -7.02
N ALA A 285 -8.15 14.06 -6.18
CA ALA A 285 -7.26 12.98 -6.59
C ALA A 285 -8.04 11.72 -7.00
N GLY A 286 -9.11 11.37 -6.29
CA GLY A 286 -10.02 10.29 -6.68
C GLY A 286 -10.70 10.52 -8.02
N SER A 287 -11.15 11.74 -8.28
CA SER A 287 -11.78 12.14 -9.55
C SER A 287 -10.77 12.12 -10.71
N ARG A 288 -9.54 12.62 -10.49
CA ARG A 288 -8.46 12.47 -11.47
C ARG A 288 -8.12 11.01 -11.73
N ALA A 289 -7.99 10.19 -10.68
CA ALA A 289 -7.74 8.76 -10.82
C ALA A 289 -8.86 8.05 -11.59
N ALA A 290 -10.11 8.44 -11.39
CA ALA A 290 -11.21 7.95 -12.19
C ALA A 290 -11.03 8.29 -13.68
N SER A 291 -10.57 9.49 -14.04
CA SER A 291 -10.28 9.85 -15.44
C SER A 291 -9.09 9.07 -15.99
N VAL A 292 -7.94 9.16 -15.30
CA VAL A 292 -6.64 8.64 -15.72
C VAL A 292 -6.64 7.12 -15.92
N PHE A 293 -7.36 6.38 -15.07
CA PHE A 293 -7.47 4.93 -15.20
C PHE A 293 -8.50 4.46 -16.24
N GLN A 294 -8.89 5.32 -17.19
CA GLN A 294 -9.77 4.93 -18.30
C GLN A 294 -9.20 3.76 -19.11
N THR A 295 -7.94 3.84 -19.50
CA THR A 295 -7.28 2.78 -20.27
C THR A 295 -7.24 1.45 -19.51
N LEU A 296 -7.04 1.46 -18.18
CA LEU A 296 -7.11 0.22 -17.38
C LEU A 296 -8.49 -0.44 -17.39
N ARG A 297 -9.56 0.32 -17.61
CA ARG A 297 -10.92 -0.22 -17.69
C ARG A 297 -11.25 -0.71 -19.09
N GLU A 298 -10.75 -0.03 -20.12
CA GLU A 298 -10.95 -0.40 -21.52
C GLU A 298 -10.13 -1.65 -21.86
N ASP A 299 -8.87 -1.71 -21.43
CA ASP A 299 -7.92 -2.79 -21.72
C ASP A 299 -7.61 -3.62 -20.46
N THR A 300 -8.67 -4.11 -19.82
CA THR A 300 -8.64 -4.80 -18.51
C THR A 300 -7.66 -5.98 -18.49
N GLU A 301 -7.45 -6.66 -19.61
CA GLU A 301 -6.55 -7.82 -19.71
C GLU A 301 -5.07 -7.45 -19.61
N GLN A 302 -4.72 -6.26 -20.11
CA GLN A 302 -3.35 -5.73 -20.14
C GLN A 302 -2.99 -4.98 -18.86
N GLN A 303 -3.79 -5.11 -17.80
CA GLN A 303 -3.62 -4.42 -16.51
C GLN A 303 -2.15 -4.29 -16.05
N LEU A 304 -1.39 -5.38 -16.01
CA LEU A 304 -0.01 -5.34 -15.51
C LEU A 304 0.97 -4.66 -16.47
N GLU A 305 0.77 -4.81 -17.78
CA GLU A 305 1.59 -4.16 -18.81
C GLU A 305 1.33 -2.65 -18.81
N LEU A 306 0.07 -2.25 -18.74
CA LEU A 306 -0.33 -0.85 -18.65
C LEU A 306 0.17 -0.18 -17.36
N ILE A 307 0.09 -0.89 -16.22
CA ILE A 307 0.68 -0.41 -14.96
C ILE A 307 2.20 -0.24 -15.11
N ASP A 308 2.92 -1.20 -15.69
CA ASP A 308 4.38 -1.07 -15.86
C ASP A 308 4.78 0.08 -16.82
N THR A 309 3.87 0.47 -17.73
CA THR A 309 4.14 1.44 -18.79
C THR A 309 3.70 2.86 -18.45
N HIS A 310 2.71 3.03 -17.57
CA HIS A 310 2.07 4.34 -17.35
C HIS A 310 1.88 4.73 -15.89
N PHE A 311 2.18 3.84 -14.93
CA PHE A 311 1.81 4.06 -13.53
C PHE A 311 2.39 5.35 -12.94
N PHE A 312 3.64 5.68 -13.22
CA PHE A 312 4.27 6.86 -12.61
C PHE A 312 3.77 8.17 -13.22
N HIS A 313 3.46 8.16 -14.51
CA HIS A 313 2.78 9.25 -15.17
C HIS A 313 1.38 9.47 -14.58
N TRP A 314 0.60 8.40 -14.45
CA TRP A 314 -0.72 8.46 -13.82
C TRP A 314 -0.66 8.94 -12.38
N ALA A 315 0.31 8.44 -11.60
CA ALA A 315 0.52 8.87 -10.22
C ALA A 315 0.83 10.37 -10.12
N ALA A 316 1.68 10.89 -11.01
CA ALA A 316 2.00 12.31 -11.05
C ALA A 316 0.76 13.17 -11.34
N GLU A 317 -0.11 12.74 -12.26
CA GLU A 317 -1.36 13.45 -12.56
C GLU A 317 -2.39 13.34 -11.41
N ILE A 318 -2.56 12.14 -10.85
CA ILE A 318 -3.52 11.88 -9.77
C ILE A 318 -3.21 12.73 -8.55
N TYR A 319 -1.94 12.81 -8.15
CA TYR A 319 -1.52 13.51 -6.94
C TYR A 319 -0.93 14.90 -7.19
N ASP A 320 -0.95 15.38 -8.44
CA ASP A 320 -0.45 16.70 -8.84
C ASP A 320 1.03 16.92 -8.43
N PHE A 321 1.88 15.92 -8.72
CA PHE A 321 3.31 16.03 -8.45
C PHE A 321 4.00 16.88 -9.53
N ASP A 322 4.84 17.83 -9.10
CA ASP A 322 5.78 18.57 -9.96
C ASP A 322 6.93 17.65 -10.39
N ALA A 323 6.62 16.72 -11.29
CA ALA A 323 7.55 15.77 -11.86
C ALA A 323 7.52 15.84 -13.39
N LYS A 324 8.69 15.71 -14.01
CA LYS A 324 8.86 15.76 -15.46
C LYS A 324 9.34 14.42 -16.00
N PRO A 325 9.08 14.10 -17.28
CA PRO A 325 9.66 12.92 -17.92
C PRO A 325 11.18 12.85 -17.75
N CYS A 326 11.69 11.65 -17.48
CA CYS A 326 13.13 11.40 -17.37
C CYS A 326 13.88 11.77 -18.65
N ASP A 327 14.98 12.51 -18.51
CA ASP A 327 15.72 13.15 -19.60
C ASP A 327 16.73 12.24 -20.32
N GLY A 328 16.88 10.98 -19.90
CA GLY A 328 17.76 10.05 -20.60
C GLY A 328 18.02 8.73 -19.88
N ASP A 329 18.60 7.79 -20.63
CA ASP A 329 18.85 6.43 -20.17
C ASP A 329 19.85 6.35 -19.01
N LEU A 330 20.81 7.27 -18.97
CA LEU A 330 21.79 7.34 -17.88
C LEU A 330 21.10 7.66 -16.55
N ARG A 331 20.11 8.56 -16.55
CA ARG A 331 19.32 8.89 -15.36
C ARG A 331 18.37 7.75 -14.97
N ARG A 332 17.78 7.04 -15.94
CA ARG A 332 17.02 5.80 -15.67
C ARG A 332 17.90 4.75 -14.99
N LEU A 333 19.12 4.54 -15.49
CA LEU A 333 20.10 3.62 -14.89
C LEU A 333 20.52 4.06 -13.49
N TYR A 334 20.70 5.37 -13.27
CA TYR A 334 21.01 5.94 -11.95
C TYR A 334 19.96 5.55 -10.90
N TYR A 335 18.68 5.81 -11.20
CA TYR A 335 17.60 5.47 -10.26
C TYR A 335 17.41 3.97 -10.08
N PHE A 336 17.60 3.19 -11.14
CA PHE A 336 17.61 1.73 -11.02
C PHE A 336 18.71 1.26 -10.05
N ALA A 337 19.93 1.77 -10.19
CA ALA A 337 21.05 1.44 -9.31
C ALA A 337 20.78 1.86 -7.86
N ARG A 338 20.11 2.99 -7.64
CA ARG A 338 19.68 3.44 -6.30
C ARG A 338 18.54 2.63 -5.69
N GLY A 339 17.70 2.00 -6.51
CA GLY A 339 16.69 1.04 -6.05
C GLY A 339 17.30 -0.28 -5.56
N PHE A 340 18.49 -0.66 -6.04
CA PHE A 340 19.10 -1.97 -5.80
C PHE A 340 19.35 -2.30 -4.31
N PRO A 341 19.90 -1.39 -3.47
CA PRO A 341 20.17 -1.67 -2.05
C PRO A 341 18.93 -2.09 -1.24
N TYR A 342 17.74 -1.63 -1.65
CA TYR A 342 16.47 -2.00 -1.00
C TYR A 342 16.11 -3.48 -1.18
N LEU A 343 16.71 -4.15 -2.17
CA LEU A 343 16.33 -5.50 -2.58
C LEU A 343 17.50 -6.47 -2.68
N GLU A 344 18.73 -5.99 -2.61
CA GLU A 344 19.94 -6.80 -2.72
C GLU A 344 19.83 -8.09 -1.89
N ARG A 345 20.05 -9.21 -2.57
CA ARG A 345 20.15 -10.54 -1.98
C ARG A 345 21.59 -10.80 -1.58
N GLU A 346 21.79 -11.39 -0.41
CA GLU A 346 23.13 -11.82 0.04
C GLU A 346 23.73 -12.85 -0.91
N ILE A 347 22.87 -13.70 -1.49
CA ILE A 347 23.26 -14.76 -2.42
C ILE A 347 22.38 -14.67 -3.66
N GLY A 348 23.04 -14.71 -4.83
CA GLY A 348 22.40 -14.77 -6.14
C GLY A 348 22.02 -13.39 -6.69
N PHE A 349 21.08 -13.41 -7.62
CA PHE A 349 20.67 -12.23 -8.38
C PHE A 349 19.29 -11.74 -7.92
N THR A 350 19.04 -10.46 -8.11
CA THR A 350 17.84 -9.78 -7.61
C THR A 350 16.85 -9.56 -8.76
N PRO A 351 15.52 -9.75 -8.54
CA PRO A 351 14.53 -9.50 -9.58
C PRO A 351 14.47 -8.03 -10.01
N GLY A 352 14.65 -7.79 -11.31
CA GLY A 352 14.75 -6.45 -11.88
C GLY A 352 13.48 -5.61 -11.72
N ARG A 353 12.28 -6.22 -11.76
CA ARG A 353 11.00 -5.48 -11.69
C ARG A 353 10.86 -4.69 -10.41
N THR A 354 11.14 -5.31 -9.28
CA THR A 354 10.99 -4.65 -7.97
C THR A 354 12.10 -3.61 -7.75
N ILE A 355 13.30 -3.82 -8.31
CA ILE A 355 14.35 -2.79 -8.32
C ILE A 355 13.92 -1.59 -9.16
N ALA A 356 13.31 -1.83 -10.33
CA ALA A 356 12.78 -0.78 -11.17
C ALA A 356 11.68 0.01 -10.45
N LEU A 357 10.71 -0.68 -9.82
CA LEU A 357 9.69 -0.04 -8.99
C LEU A 357 10.32 0.85 -7.90
N ALA A 358 11.31 0.34 -7.16
CA ALA A 358 12.04 1.10 -6.15
C ALA A 358 12.72 2.34 -6.75
N GLY A 359 13.40 2.19 -7.89
CA GLY A 359 14.05 3.28 -8.59
C GLY A 359 13.07 4.34 -9.08
N CYS A 360 11.94 3.95 -9.65
CA CYS A 360 10.89 4.87 -10.09
C CYS A 360 10.29 5.66 -8.92
N LEU A 361 10.08 5.04 -7.77
CA LEU A 361 9.62 5.73 -6.55
C LEU A 361 10.63 6.80 -6.10
N LEU A 362 11.93 6.48 -6.07
CA LEU A 362 12.99 7.44 -5.75
C LEU A 362 13.11 8.54 -6.80
N GLY A 363 12.94 8.20 -8.08
CA GLY A 363 12.94 9.15 -9.20
C GLY A 363 11.84 10.18 -9.03
N LEU A 364 10.63 9.73 -8.71
CA LEU A 364 9.49 10.61 -8.55
C LEU A 364 9.64 11.54 -7.35
N GLU A 365 10.18 11.07 -6.23
CA GLU A 365 10.51 11.93 -5.07
C GLU A 365 11.50 13.05 -5.42
N GLU A 366 12.29 12.88 -6.49
CA GLU A 366 13.25 13.85 -7.01
C GLU A 366 12.72 14.61 -8.24
N GLY A 367 11.44 14.46 -8.58
CA GLY A 367 10.77 15.18 -9.66
C GLY A 367 10.95 14.54 -11.05
N TRP A 368 11.23 13.24 -11.12
CA TRP A 368 11.38 12.49 -12.37
C TRP A 368 10.33 11.40 -12.53
N ILE A 369 9.63 11.43 -13.65
CA ILE A 369 8.71 10.37 -14.07
C ILE A 369 9.54 9.36 -14.87
N ILE A 370 9.62 8.13 -14.35
CA ILE A 370 10.27 6.99 -14.98
C ILE A 370 9.31 5.82 -14.89
N GLU A 371 9.11 5.11 -15.99
CA GLU A 371 8.24 3.95 -16.02
C GLU A 371 9.05 2.66 -15.86
N ILE A 372 8.41 1.63 -15.29
CA ILE A 372 9.05 0.33 -15.03
C ILE A 372 9.51 -0.29 -16.35
N ALA A 373 8.63 -0.27 -17.37
CA ALA A 373 8.93 -0.77 -18.71
C ALA A 373 10.13 -0.04 -19.36
N GLU A 374 10.27 1.27 -19.13
CA GLU A 374 11.42 2.04 -19.63
C GLU A 374 12.73 1.57 -18.99
N MET A 375 12.75 1.36 -17.67
CA MET A 375 13.95 0.85 -16.98
C MET A 375 14.37 -0.52 -17.53
N PHE A 376 13.41 -1.39 -17.82
CA PHE A 376 13.67 -2.69 -18.45
C PHE A 376 14.35 -2.57 -19.81
N SER A 377 13.88 -1.66 -20.65
CA SER A 377 14.46 -1.40 -21.97
C SER A 377 15.90 -0.88 -21.87
N VAL A 378 16.14 0.08 -20.97
CA VAL A 378 17.46 0.69 -20.75
C VAL A 378 18.47 -0.34 -20.29
N LEU A 379 18.09 -1.15 -19.31
CA LEU A 379 19.00 -2.13 -18.71
C LEU A 379 19.56 -3.10 -19.74
N ARG A 380 18.72 -3.60 -20.66
CA ARG A 380 19.17 -4.50 -21.73
C ARG A 380 20.24 -3.85 -22.62
N THR A 381 20.02 -2.59 -22.99
CA THR A 381 20.95 -1.83 -23.84
C THR A 381 22.24 -1.51 -23.10
N MET A 382 22.14 -1.03 -21.86
CA MET A 382 23.29 -0.60 -21.05
C MET A 382 24.19 -1.77 -20.64
N ALA A 383 23.60 -2.94 -20.37
CA ALA A 383 24.32 -4.18 -20.08
C ALA A 383 25.22 -4.67 -21.21
N ALA A 384 24.86 -4.38 -22.46
CA ALA A 384 25.64 -4.74 -23.63
C ALA A 384 26.74 -3.69 -23.96
N GLY A 385 26.70 -2.53 -23.31
CA GLY A 385 27.56 -1.39 -23.61
C GLY A 385 28.62 -1.11 -22.52
N PRO A 386 28.96 0.18 -22.29
CA PRO A 386 30.05 0.57 -21.40
C PRO A 386 29.79 0.23 -19.92
N TRP A 387 28.54 -0.05 -19.55
CA TRP A 387 28.14 -0.39 -18.18
C TRP A 387 28.24 -1.88 -17.85
N ARG A 388 28.60 -2.72 -18.83
CA ARG A 388 28.81 -4.16 -18.65
C ARG A 388 29.74 -4.53 -17.48
N PRO A 389 30.83 -3.79 -17.17
CA PRO A 389 31.67 -4.11 -16.01
C PRO A 389 30.90 -4.07 -14.69
N TYR A 390 29.84 -3.26 -14.60
CA TYR A 390 29.06 -3.00 -13.39
C TYR A 390 27.73 -3.77 -13.30
N LEU A 391 27.26 -4.35 -14.40
CA LEU A 391 25.97 -5.04 -14.48
C LEU A 391 26.16 -6.50 -14.89
N GLU A 392 25.67 -7.44 -14.06
CA GLU A 392 25.65 -8.86 -14.39
C GLU A 392 24.22 -9.39 -14.52
N TYR A 393 23.99 -10.21 -15.55
CA TYR A 393 22.70 -10.83 -15.85
C TYR A 393 22.80 -12.34 -15.67
N SER A 394 21.88 -12.91 -14.91
CA SER A 394 21.80 -14.37 -14.64
C SER A 394 20.80 -15.11 -15.52
N GLY A 395 20.22 -14.43 -16.50
CA GLY A 395 19.07 -14.94 -17.25
C GLY A 395 17.73 -14.50 -16.67
N GLY A 396 16.66 -14.94 -17.34
CA GLY A 396 15.28 -14.52 -17.09
C GLY A 396 14.38 -14.87 -18.27
N SER A 397 13.08 -14.96 -18.03
CA SER A 397 12.11 -15.18 -19.10
C SER A 397 11.97 -13.90 -19.92
N ARG A 398 12.23 -13.98 -21.23
CA ARG A 398 11.97 -12.85 -22.14
C ARG A 398 10.48 -12.52 -22.23
N LEU A 399 9.63 -13.53 -22.01
CA LEU A 399 8.18 -13.42 -22.09
C LEU A 399 7.62 -12.71 -20.86
N ASP A 400 8.16 -12.99 -19.66
CA ASP A 400 7.64 -12.41 -18.41
C ASP A 400 8.32 -11.08 -18.04
N GLN A 401 9.25 -10.61 -18.88
CA GLN A 401 10.14 -9.46 -18.65
C GLN A 401 10.90 -9.49 -17.31
N GLU A 402 10.92 -10.63 -16.64
CA GLU A 402 11.57 -10.79 -15.34
C GLU A 402 13.00 -11.27 -15.56
N PHE A 403 13.97 -10.38 -15.35
CA PHE A 403 15.38 -10.76 -15.31
C PHE A 403 15.98 -10.64 -13.92
N LEU A 404 16.97 -11.49 -13.70
CA LEU A 404 17.77 -11.52 -12.50
C LEU A 404 19.06 -10.73 -12.75
N ILE A 405 19.25 -9.66 -11.98
CA ILE A 405 20.36 -8.73 -12.15
C ILE A 405 21.15 -8.55 -10.85
N LYS A 406 22.45 -8.33 -11.02
CA LYS A 406 23.36 -7.91 -9.95
C LYS A 406 24.02 -6.61 -10.36
N VAL A 407 23.96 -5.63 -9.47
CA VAL A 407 24.65 -4.34 -9.61
C VAL A 407 25.92 -4.40 -8.79
N LYS A 408 27.07 -4.14 -9.42
CA LYS A 408 28.36 -4.13 -8.72
C LYS A 408 28.63 -2.77 -8.07
N PRO A 409 29.47 -2.74 -7.02
CA PRO A 409 29.94 -1.48 -6.44
C PRO A 409 30.57 -0.55 -7.48
N GLY A 410 30.44 0.76 -7.26
CA GLY A 410 30.99 1.80 -8.14
C GLY A 410 30.12 2.19 -9.34
N LEU A 411 28.98 1.52 -9.58
CA LEU A 411 28.07 1.91 -10.67
C LEU A 411 27.53 3.32 -10.50
N ILE A 412 27.04 3.65 -9.29
CA ILE A 412 26.44 4.95 -9.00
C ILE A 412 27.48 6.06 -9.21
N ASP A 413 28.67 5.90 -8.65
CA ASP A 413 29.77 6.87 -8.78
C ASP A 413 30.12 7.11 -10.26
N ALA A 414 30.27 6.04 -11.04
CA ALA A 414 30.58 6.13 -12.47
C ALA A 414 29.47 6.78 -13.30
N ILE A 415 28.20 6.66 -12.89
CA ILE A 415 27.07 7.35 -13.51
C ILE A 415 27.07 8.84 -13.14
N GLU A 416 27.30 9.17 -11.86
CA GLU A 416 27.31 10.55 -11.38
C GLU A 416 28.42 11.40 -12.04
N GLU A 417 29.57 10.80 -12.37
CA GLU A 417 30.63 11.46 -13.14
C GLU A 417 30.20 11.89 -14.56
N GLN A 418 29.23 11.17 -15.15
CA GLN A 418 28.77 11.40 -16.52
C GLN A 418 27.45 12.18 -16.58
N LEU A 419 26.67 12.19 -15.50
CA LEU A 419 25.44 12.97 -15.45
C LEU A 419 25.79 14.46 -15.41
N PRO A 420 25.10 15.31 -16.21
CA PRO A 420 25.26 16.74 -16.07
C PRO A 420 24.96 17.12 -14.61
N PRO A 421 25.71 18.06 -14.01
CA PRO A 421 25.47 18.51 -12.65
C PRO A 421 24.02 18.98 -12.61
N THR A 422 23.16 18.12 -12.07
CA THR A 422 21.73 18.41 -12.02
C THR A 422 21.67 19.63 -11.12
N SER A 423 21.26 20.77 -11.67
CA SER A 423 21.14 22.05 -10.97
C SER A 423 20.66 21.74 -9.56
N GLN A 424 21.58 21.80 -8.60
CA GLN A 424 21.41 21.26 -7.27
C GLN A 424 20.18 21.97 -6.69
N ARG A 425 19.00 21.35 -6.80
CA ARG A 425 17.90 21.68 -5.89
C ARG A 425 18.54 21.43 -4.55
N GLU A 426 18.78 22.52 -3.81
CA GLU A 426 19.35 22.52 -2.47
C GLU A 426 18.78 21.30 -1.78
N ARG A 427 19.63 20.31 -1.49
CA ARG A 427 19.20 19.11 -0.77
C ARG A 427 18.77 19.64 0.59
N THR A 428 17.51 20.00 0.74
CA THR A 428 16.95 20.39 2.03
C THR A 428 17.19 19.17 2.91
N PRO A 429 17.98 19.27 3.98
CA PRO A 429 18.12 18.15 4.90
C PRO A 429 16.71 17.91 5.46
N LYS A 430 16.11 16.77 5.07
CA LYS A 430 14.85 16.29 5.62
C LYS A 430 15.07 15.74 7.01
#